data_AF-A0A2V5VP82-F1
#
_entry.id   AF-A0A2V5VP82-F1
#
_cell.length_a   1.000
_cell.length_b   1.000
_cell.length_c   1.000
_cell.angle_alpha   90.00
_cell.angle_beta   90.00
_cell.angle_gamma   90.00
#
_symmetry.space_group_name_H-M   'P 1'
#
loop_
_entity.id
_entity.type
_entity.pdbx_description
1 polymer ?
#
loop_
_entity_poly.entity_id
_entity_poly.type
_entity_poly.pdbx_seq_one_letter_code
_entity_poly.pdbx_strand_id
1 'polypeptide(L)' 'MIAKTKNFVNEVKVELQKASWPWDPKEKGIKKYKELIDATVVVIVSMVLLGGYVALFDFVLVNAVHYFTRLH' A
#
# COMPACT_ATOMS: atom_id res chain seq x y z
N MET A 1 -2.82 -30.22 27.05
CA MET A 1 -2.61 -29.90 25.62
C MET A 1 -3.90 -29.42 24.96
N ILE A 2 -4.96 -30.24 24.89
CA ILE A 2 -6.24 -29.90 24.23
C ILE A 2 -6.92 -28.62 24.76
N ALA A 3 -6.88 -28.41 26.09
CA ALA A 3 -7.46 -27.21 26.70
C ALA A 3 -6.72 -25.91 26.31
N LYS A 4 -5.39 -25.93 26.17
CA LYS A 4 -4.61 -24.76 25.75
C LYS A 4 -4.90 -24.40 24.29
N THR A 5 -5.03 -25.40 23.41
CA THR A 5 -5.41 -25.18 22.01
C THR A 5 -6.82 -24.60 21.88
N LYS A 6 -7.78 -25.06 22.69
CA LYS A 6 -9.13 -24.47 22.73
C LYS A 6 -9.11 -23.00 23.14
N ASN A 7 -8.36 -22.65 24.18
CA ASN A 7 -8.24 -21.27 24.64
C ASN A 7 -7.61 -20.37 23.57
N PHE A 8 -6.52 -20.83 22.94
CA PHE A 8 -5.86 -20.10 21.86
C PHE A 8 -6.79 -19.83 20.68
N VAL A 9 -7.56 -20.83 20.22
CA VAL A 9 -8.52 -20.64 19.12
C VAL A 9 -9.63 -19.66 19.51
N ASN A 10 -10.05 -19.67 20.77
CA ASN A 10 -11.07 -18.75 21.27
C ASN A 10 -10.56 -17.31 21.32
N GLU A 11 -9.32 -17.10 21.77
CA GLU A 11 -8.65 -15.79 21.75
C GLU A 11 -8.45 -15.26 20.32
N VAL A 12 -7.94 -16.11 19.41
CA VAL A 12 -7.79 -15.75 17.99
C VAL A 12 -9.12 -15.37 17.38
N LYS A 13 -10.21 -16.07 17.71
CA LYS A 13 -11.55 -15.73 17.23
C LYS A 13 -12.02 -14.36 17.72
N VAL A 14 -11.74 -14.02 18.98
CA VAL A 14 -12.08 -12.71 19.56
C VAL A 14 -11.28 -11.59 18.88
N GLU A 15 -10.00 -11.78 18.62
CA GLU A 15 -9.18 -10.78 17.91
C GLU A 15 -9.57 -10.67 16.42
N LEU A 16 -9.91 -11.79 15.78
CA LEU A 16 -10.37 -11.81 14.39
C LEU A 16 -11.68 -11.04 14.18
N GLN A 17 -12.53 -10.95 15.21
CA GLN A 17 -13.75 -10.13 15.18
C GLN A 17 -13.46 -8.62 15.26
N LYS A 18 -12.30 -8.22 15.79
CA LYS A 18 -11.87 -6.81 15.83
C LYS A 18 -11.17 -6.37 14.56
N ALA A 19 -10.72 -7.33 13.74
CA ALA A 19 -10.04 -7.04 12.49
C ALA A 19 -11.01 -6.43 11.46
N SER A 20 -10.63 -5.30 10.90
CA SER A 20 -11.29 -4.76 9.71
C SER A 20 -10.91 -5.62 8.51
N TRP A 21 -11.90 -6.34 7.96
CA TRP A 21 -11.68 -7.14 6.76
C TRP A 21 -11.72 -6.24 5.52
N PRO A 22 -10.86 -6.45 4.51
CA PRO A 22 -10.81 -5.62 3.31
C PRO A 22 -12.00 -5.83 2.36
N TRP A 23 -13.06 -6.48 2.86
CA TRP A 23 -14.29 -6.70 2.14
C TRP A 23 -15.52 -6.65 3.04
N ASP A 24 -16.58 -5.99 2.58
CA ASP A 24 -17.88 -5.99 3.29
C ASP A 24 -18.73 -7.19 2.83
N PRO A 25 -19.04 -8.18 3.70
CA PRO A 25 -19.90 -9.31 3.36
C PRO A 25 -21.37 -8.92 3.13
N LYS A 26 -21.80 -7.71 3.49
CA LYS A 26 -23.17 -7.19 3.27
C LYS A 26 -23.36 -6.62 1.87
N GLU A 27 -22.28 -6.24 1.20
CA GLU A 27 -22.33 -5.66 -0.14
C GLU A 27 -22.03 -6.70 -1.23
N LYS A 28 -22.78 -6.66 -2.34
CA LYS A 28 -22.58 -7.55 -3.49
C LYS A 28 -21.81 -6.86 -4.60
N GLY A 29 -20.94 -7.62 -5.28
CA GLY A 29 -20.18 -7.15 -6.43
C GLY A 29 -18.93 -6.35 -6.07
N ILE A 30 -18.54 -5.41 -6.93
CA ILE A 30 -17.28 -4.64 -6.83
C ILE A 30 -17.25 -3.72 -5.59
N LYS A 31 -18.42 -3.27 -5.11
CA LYS A 31 -18.52 -2.41 -3.92
C LYS A 31 -18.05 -3.11 -2.64
N LYS A 32 -18.09 -4.44 -2.60
CA LYS A 32 -17.52 -5.27 -1.53
C LYS A 32 -16.06 -4.92 -1.23
N TYR A 33 -15.26 -4.59 -2.24
CA TYR A 33 -13.83 -4.32 -2.11
C TYR A 33 -13.50 -2.82 -2.09
N LYS A 34 -14.46 -1.97 -1.75
CA LYS A 34 -14.27 -0.50 -1.82
C LYS A 34 -13.08 -0.02 -1.01
N GLU A 35 -12.91 -0.50 0.22
CA GLU A 35 -11.77 -0.12 1.07
C GLU A 35 -10.44 -0.59 0.47
N LEU A 36 -10.41 -1.79 -0.10
CA LEU A 36 -9.21 -2.33 -0.74
C LEU A 36 -8.82 -1.54 -2.00
N ILE A 37 -9.82 -1.21 -2.83
CA ILE A 37 -9.61 -0.43 -4.06
C ILE A 37 -9.13 0.98 -3.69
N ASP A 38 -9.75 1.61 -2.70
CA ASP A 38 -9.38 2.97 -2.26
C ASP A 38 -7.94 3.01 -1.73
N ALA A 39 -7.58 2.06 -0.86
CA ALA A 39 -6.20 1.92 -0.37
C ALA A 39 -5.20 1.67 -1.51
N THR A 40 -5.55 0.83 -2.49
CA THR A 40 -4.66 0.51 -3.62
C THR A 40 -4.47 1.72 -4.55
N VAL A 41 -5.54 2.47 -4.82
CA VAL A 41 -5.49 3.68 -5.66
C VAL A 41 -4.60 4.74 -5.03
N VAL A 42 -4.71 4.98 -3.72
CA VAL A 42 -3.86 5.94 -3.00
C VAL A 42 -2.37 5.55 -3.12
N VAL A 43 -2.05 4.27 -2.96
CA VAL A 43 -0.68 3.78 -3.09
C VAL A 43 -0.15 3.99 -4.51
N ILE A 44 -0.93 3.67 -5.54
CA ILE A 44 -0.54 3.86 -6.94
C ILE A 44 -0.27 5.34 -7.23
N VAL A 45 -1.16 6.24 -6.82
CA VAL A 45 -0.99 7.69 -7.02
C VAL A 45 0.28 8.18 -6.31
N SER A 46 0.52 7.71 -5.09
CA SER A 46 1.73 8.06 -4.32
C SER A 46 3.01 7.60 -5.02
N MET A 47 3.01 6.37 -5.56
CA MET A 47 4.15 5.83 -6.32
C MET A 47 4.42 6.63 -7.58
N VAL A 48 3.37 7.03 -8.32
CA VAL A 48 3.52 7.83 -9.54
C VAL A 48 4.06 9.22 -9.24
N LEU A 49 3.54 9.88 -8.19
CA LEU A 49 4.03 11.21 -7.79
C LEU A 49 5.48 11.17 -7.33
N LEU A 50 5.86 10.18 -6.51
CA LEU A 50 7.23 10.01 -6.05
C LEU A 50 8.18 9.69 -7.22
N GLY A 51 7.78 8.77 -8.10
CA GLY A 51 8.56 8.43 -9.29
C GLY A 51 8.75 9.61 -10.24
N GLY A 52 7.69 10.40 -10.46
CA GLY A 52 7.75 11.63 -11.25
C GLY A 52 8.68 12.67 -10.64
N TYR A 53 8.62 12.88 -9.33
CA TYR A 53 9.55 13.76 -8.62
C TYR A 53 11.00 13.31 -8.84
N VAL A 54 11.33 12.06 -8.53
CA VAL A 54 12.70 11.53 -8.68
C VAL A 54 13.20 11.68 -10.12
N ALA A 55 12.39 11.30 -11.11
CA ALA A 55 12.77 11.40 -12.52
C ALA A 55 13.03 12.85 -12.98
N LEU A 56 12.28 13.83 -12.47
CA LEU A 56 12.51 15.25 -12.78
C LEU A 56 13.86 15.73 -12.23
N PHE A 57 14.17 15.39 -10.98
CA PHE A 57 15.45 15.79 -10.38
C PHE A 57 16.63 15.09 -11.04
N ASP A 58 16.50 13.81 -11.38
CA ASP A 58 17.50 13.07 -12.13
C ASP A 58 17.75 13.71 -13.50
N PHE A 59 16.69 14.11 -14.21
CA PHE A 59 16.82 14.79 -15.51
C PHE A 59 17.56 16.14 -15.38
N VAL A 60 17.24 16.94 -14.37
CA VAL A 60 17.91 18.23 -14.12
C VAL A 60 19.37 18.01 -13.77
N LEU A 61 19.66 17.06 -12.88
CA LEU A 61 21.03 16.72 -12.46
C LEU A 61 21.87 16.22 -13.63
N VAL A 62 21.36 15.29 -14.44
CA VAL A 62 22.08 14.77 -15.60
C VAL A 62 22.41 15.89 -16.58
N ASN A 63 21.47 16.79 -16.87
CA ASN A 63 21.73 17.93 -17.76
C ASN A 63 22.74 18.93 -17.16
N ALA A 64 22.63 19.23 -15.87
CA ALA A 64 23.58 20.11 -15.18
C ALA A 64 24.99 19.50 -15.17
N VAL A 65 25.13 18.23 -14.79
CA VAL A 65 26.41 17.51 -14.78
C VAL A 65 26.99 17.41 -16.19
N HIS A 66 26.17 17.13 -17.21
CA HIS A 66 26.63 17.14 -18.60
C HIS A 66 27.14 18.50 -19.04
N TYR A 67 26.46 19.58 -18.62
CA TYR A 67 26.89 20.94 -18.92
C TYR A 67 28.25 21.25 -18.26
N PHE A 68 28.41 20.95 -16.97
CA PHE A 68 29.66 21.19 -16.26
C PHE A 68 30.83 20.32 -16.74
N THR A 69 30.59 19.04 -17.04
CA THR A 69 31.64 18.10 -17.48
C THR A 69 32.14 18.41 -18.89
N ARG A 70 31.36 19.12 -19.71
CA ARG A 70 31.72 19.44 -21.10
C ARG A 70 32.28 20.86 -21.28
N LEU A 71 32.21 21.68 -20.22
CA LEU A 71 32.75 23.04 -20.15
C LEU A 71 34.15 23.10 -19.49
N HIS A 72 34.63 21.98 -18.94
CA HIS A 72 36.02 21.78 -18.55
C HIS A 72 36.73 20.94 -19.62
#